data_AF-A0A9D8B6X2-F1
#
_entry.id   AF-A0A9D8B6X2-F1
#
_cell.length_a   1.000
_cell.length_b   1.000
_cell.length_c   1.000
_cell.angle_alpha   90.00
_cell.angle_beta   90.00
_cell.angle_gamma   90.00
#
_symmetry.space_group_name_H-M   'P 1'
#
loop_
_entity.id
_entity.type
_entity.pdbx_description
1 polymer ?
#
loop_
_entity_poly.entity_id
_entity_poly.type
_entity_poly.pdbx_seq_one_letter_code
_entity_poly.pdbx_strand_id
1 'polypeptide(L)'
;MHLNDGQLRASLDRALAETERVSADDHLASCAECRARREEIARRAERVATSFTAFGMPSVTLAPHASAGVASAAKQSPSNVEIASSQKPFLAMTSPRVALARFKSQRERKEIPLMQRMFNPKYRLAWAIVGLVALAAISLTFPPVRAAAESLLAQFRVSKVSVVSIDPTRLNELSGNTQLSKQISQLLSDSMTVTKKSGDPRAAANAAEASQLAGFAVRLPTNRKDAPQLTVQDGGAFQLVVNRARAQTMLNDAGARDVKLPTSIDGALIKVNIPAAITAGYGQCPRFTKDALESNEASARSMRDCIVLTEMPSPVVDAPPDLPFVQLAEFGLQFTGMTKDQARAYAQTVDWTSTLVIPIPRNAAQYKPISVDGVNGYLIERTPYYSEYAIVWVKQGIIYAISGYGDAAVGLAMANSLK
;
A
#
# COMPACT_ATOMS: atom_id res chain seq x y z
N MET A 1 13.12 -33.11 -27.92
CA MET A 1 13.22 -32.88 -26.46
C MET A 1 13.00 -31.40 -26.22
N HIS A 2 11.98 -31.00 -25.47
CA HIS A 2 11.64 -29.59 -25.24
C HIS A 2 12.33 -29.07 -23.97
N LEU A 3 12.59 -27.76 -23.91
CA LEU A 3 12.98 -27.10 -22.67
C LEU A 3 11.81 -27.13 -21.69
N ASN A 4 12.09 -27.47 -20.44
CA ASN A 4 11.06 -27.41 -19.41
C ASN A 4 10.75 -25.97 -19.00
N ASP A 5 9.60 -25.80 -18.36
CA ASP A 5 9.10 -24.51 -17.89
C ASP A 5 10.14 -23.74 -17.05
N GLY A 6 10.93 -24.42 -16.21
CA GLY A 6 12.00 -23.83 -15.40
C GLY A 6 13.16 -23.29 -16.23
N GLN A 7 13.60 -24.04 -17.25
CA GLN A 7 14.65 -23.63 -18.18
C GLN A 7 14.21 -22.44 -19.05
N LEU A 8 12.94 -22.43 -19.50
CA LEU A 8 12.38 -21.31 -20.25
C LEU A 8 12.30 -20.02 -19.42
N ARG A 9 11.91 -20.10 -18.14
CA ARG A 9 11.93 -18.94 -17.23
C ARG A 9 13.36 -18.49 -16.94
N ALA A 10 14.25 -19.40 -16.61
CA ALA A 10 15.66 -19.09 -16.36
C ALA A 10 16.35 -18.48 -17.59
N SER A 11 15.96 -18.87 -18.81
CA SER A 11 16.41 -18.24 -20.06
C SER A 11 15.87 -16.81 -20.22
N LEU A 12 14.61 -16.54 -19.86
CA LEU A 12 14.05 -15.17 -19.86
C LEU A 12 14.80 -14.26 -18.88
N ASP A 13 15.08 -14.77 -17.69
CA ASP A 13 15.69 -14.03 -16.59
C ASP A 13 17.23 -14.02 -16.64
N ARG A 14 17.77 -14.64 -17.69
CA ARG A 14 19.19 -14.99 -17.90
C ARG A 14 19.86 -15.76 -16.79
N ALA A 15 19.10 -16.36 -15.89
CA ALA A 15 19.54 -17.11 -14.73
C ALA A 15 20.27 -18.44 -15.04
N LEU A 16 20.32 -18.89 -16.30
CA LEU A 16 21.06 -20.09 -16.72
C LEU A 16 22.58 -19.91 -16.63
N ALA A 17 23.30 -21.01 -16.36
CA ALA A 17 24.76 -21.06 -16.50
C ALA A 17 25.16 -20.88 -17.97
N GLU A 18 26.38 -20.40 -18.25
CA GLU A 18 26.83 -20.02 -19.61
C GLU A 18 26.60 -21.12 -20.65
N THR A 19 26.96 -22.36 -20.34
CA THR A 19 26.81 -23.52 -21.22
C THR A 19 25.34 -23.91 -21.44
N GLU A 20 24.50 -23.76 -20.42
CA GLU A 20 23.06 -24.04 -20.50
C GLU A 20 22.32 -22.94 -21.25
N ARG A 21 22.80 -21.69 -21.15
CA ARG A 21 22.25 -20.56 -21.87
C ARG A 21 22.46 -20.70 -23.38
N VAL A 22 23.68 -21.04 -23.82
CA VAL A 22 23.97 -21.30 -25.24
C VAL A 22 23.08 -22.42 -25.78
N SER A 23 22.96 -23.53 -25.04
CA SER A 23 22.09 -24.65 -25.44
C SER A 23 20.60 -24.28 -25.46
N ALA A 24 20.14 -23.46 -24.51
CA ALA A 24 18.76 -23.00 -24.48
C ALA A 24 18.46 -22.00 -25.61
N ASP A 25 19.39 -21.11 -25.94
CA ASP A 25 19.25 -20.13 -27.02
C ASP A 25 19.23 -20.83 -28.39
N ASP A 26 20.09 -21.82 -28.62
CA ASP A 26 20.09 -22.66 -29.82
C ASP A 26 18.78 -23.45 -29.99
N HIS A 27 18.23 -23.97 -28.88
CA HIS A 27 16.96 -24.66 -28.90
C HIS A 27 15.78 -23.70 -29.17
N LEU A 28 15.81 -22.51 -28.58
CA LEU A 28 14.79 -21.48 -28.79
C LEU A 28 14.83 -20.90 -30.21
N ALA A 29 15.99 -20.89 -30.87
CA ALA A 29 16.11 -20.50 -32.27
C ALA A 29 15.36 -21.48 -33.21
N SER A 30 15.28 -22.75 -32.84
CA SER A 30 14.76 -23.83 -33.69
C SER A 30 13.38 -24.38 -33.29
N CYS A 31 12.90 -24.16 -32.07
CA CYS A 31 11.63 -24.71 -31.58
C CYS A 31 10.53 -23.64 -31.36
N ALA A 32 9.53 -23.61 -32.25
CA ALA A 32 8.41 -22.65 -32.16
C ALA A 32 7.52 -22.85 -30.91
N GLU A 33 7.31 -24.08 -30.46
CA GLU A 33 6.50 -24.39 -29.28
C GLU A 33 7.17 -23.88 -27.99
N CYS A 34 8.48 -24.08 -27.85
CA CYS A 34 9.25 -23.53 -26.73
C CYS A 34 9.27 -21.99 -26.75
N ARG A 35 9.29 -21.35 -27.92
CA ARG A 35 9.15 -19.88 -28.03
C ARG A 35 7.77 -19.40 -27.59
N ALA A 36 6.70 -20.00 -28.09
CA ALA A 36 5.34 -19.66 -27.70
C ALA A 36 5.12 -19.85 -26.18
N ARG A 37 5.65 -20.95 -25.63
CA ARG A 37 5.59 -21.23 -24.20
C ARG A 37 6.39 -20.22 -23.38
N ARG A 38 7.57 -19.82 -23.85
CA ARG A 38 8.40 -18.78 -23.23
C ARG A 38 7.70 -17.41 -23.25
N GLU A 39 7.03 -17.05 -24.33
CA GLU A 39 6.23 -15.81 -24.40
C GLU A 39 5.01 -15.84 -23.46
N GLU A 40 4.35 -16.98 -23.31
CA GLU A 40 3.26 -17.16 -22.33
C GLU A 40 3.77 -16.97 -20.89
N ILE A 41 4.94 -17.54 -20.60
CA ILE A 41 5.67 -17.40 -19.34
C ILE A 41 6.06 -15.94 -19.08
N ALA A 42 6.63 -15.26 -20.07
CA ALA A 42 7.05 -13.86 -19.98
C ALA A 42 5.85 -12.96 -19.67
N ARG A 43 4.75 -13.14 -20.43
CA ARG A 43 3.49 -12.43 -20.17
C ARG A 43 2.97 -12.72 -18.76
N ARG A 44 3.16 -13.94 -18.21
CA ARG A 44 2.77 -14.29 -16.83
C ARG A 44 3.61 -13.59 -15.78
N ALA A 45 4.90 -13.40 -16.03
CA ALA A 45 5.79 -12.68 -15.13
C ALA A 45 5.49 -11.19 -15.09
N GLU A 46 5.25 -10.57 -16.25
CA GLU A 46 4.90 -9.15 -16.40
C GLU A 46 3.60 -8.81 -15.65
N ARG A 47 2.58 -9.68 -15.73
CA ARG A 47 1.29 -9.55 -15.03
C ARG A 47 1.40 -9.48 -13.50
N VAL A 48 2.41 -10.11 -12.92
CA VAL A 48 2.64 -10.11 -11.47
C VAL A 48 3.44 -8.88 -11.07
N ALA A 49 4.42 -8.48 -11.87
CA ALA A 49 5.20 -7.26 -11.65
C ALA A 49 4.29 -6.01 -11.55
N THR A 50 3.24 -5.91 -12.37
CA THR A 50 2.26 -4.81 -12.30
C THR A 50 1.45 -4.76 -11.01
N SER A 51 1.33 -5.88 -10.28
CA SER A 51 0.67 -5.90 -8.96
C SER A 51 1.63 -5.45 -7.84
N PHE A 52 2.93 -5.67 -8.01
CA PHE A 52 3.97 -5.19 -7.09
C PHE A 52 4.37 -3.73 -7.37
N THR A 53 4.14 -3.21 -8.59
CA THR A 53 4.42 -1.81 -8.92
C THR A 53 3.52 -0.80 -8.22
N ALA A 54 2.30 -1.21 -7.87
CA ALA A 54 1.42 -0.43 -7.00
C ALA A 54 2.00 -0.19 -5.60
N PHE A 55 3.06 -0.91 -5.20
CA PHE A 55 3.72 -0.80 -3.90
C PHE A 55 5.16 -0.27 -3.98
N GLY A 56 5.52 0.37 -5.10
CA GLY A 56 6.82 1.02 -5.27
C GLY A 56 7.94 0.11 -5.81
N MET A 57 7.63 -1.10 -6.30
CA MET A 57 8.57 -1.85 -7.12
C MET A 57 8.53 -1.33 -8.57
N PRO A 58 9.66 -1.11 -9.25
CA PRO A 58 9.66 -1.03 -10.70
C PRO A 58 9.04 -2.29 -11.31
N SER A 59 8.35 -2.17 -12.44
CA SER A 59 8.06 -3.33 -13.27
C SER A 59 9.42 -3.89 -13.69
N VAL A 60 9.84 -5.02 -13.08
CA VAL A 60 11.01 -5.76 -13.55
C VAL A 60 10.67 -6.24 -14.95
N THR A 61 11.10 -5.44 -15.92
CA THR A 61 10.99 -5.82 -17.30
C THR A 61 12.26 -6.64 -17.60
N LEU A 62 12.10 -7.72 -18.35
CA LEU A 62 13.17 -8.69 -18.59
C LEU A 62 13.91 -8.29 -19.85
N ALA A 63 14.99 -7.50 -19.73
CA ALA A 63 15.79 -7.07 -20.87
C ALA A 63 17.31 -7.34 -20.76
N PRO A 64 18.04 -7.21 -21.90
CA PRO A 64 19.37 -7.80 -22.10
C PRO A 64 20.61 -7.29 -21.30
N HIS A 65 21.82 -7.80 -21.59
CA HIS A 65 22.98 -7.98 -20.67
C HIS A 65 23.91 -6.77 -20.68
N ALA A 66 24.63 -6.51 -19.57
CA ALA A 66 26.05 -6.13 -19.58
C ALA A 66 26.68 -6.21 -18.17
N SER A 67 27.98 -6.48 -18.11
CA SER A 67 28.76 -6.97 -16.97
C SER A 67 29.82 -5.97 -16.45
N ALA A 68 30.32 -6.24 -15.24
CA ALA A 68 31.48 -5.66 -14.52
C ALA A 68 31.17 -4.42 -13.66
N GLY A 69 31.65 -4.27 -12.42
CA GLY A 69 32.66 -5.01 -11.65
C GLY A 69 33.23 -4.02 -10.62
N VAL A 70 32.87 -4.21 -9.36
CA VAL A 70 32.97 -3.26 -8.25
C VAL A 70 34.36 -3.33 -7.58
N ALA A 71 34.95 -2.18 -7.26
CA ALA A 71 36.06 -2.07 -6.32
C ALA A 71 35.51 -1.91 -4.88
N SER A 72 35.98 -2.72 -3.94
CA SER A 72 35.63 -2.60 -2.51
C SER A 72 36.89 -2.46 -1.66
N ALA A 73 36.94 -1.37 -0.90
CA ALA A 73 37.74 -1.22 0.30
C ALA A 73 36.92 -1.64 1.53
N ALA A 74 37.55 -2.24 2.53
CA ALA A 74 36.91 -2.54 3.80
C ALA A 74 37.91 -2.50 4.96
N LYS A 75 37.31 -2.34 6.15
CA LYS A 75 37.78 -2.65 7.51
C LYS A 75 38.45 -1.47 8.25
N GLN A 76 38.23 -1.26 9.56
CA GLN A 76 37.49 -2.00 10.59
C GLN A 76 37.32 -1.09 11.84
N SER A 77 36.25 -1.34 12.60
CA SER A 77 36.03 -0.98 14.02
C SER A 77 37.04 -1.74 14.93
N PRO A 78 37.18 -1.59 16.29
CA PRO A 78 36.07 -1.36 17.23
C PRO A 78 36.38 -0.77 18.66
N SER A 79 35.31 -0.76 19.47
CA SER A 79 35.24 -1.02 20.93
C SER A 79 35.76 0.02 21.94
N ASN A 80 34.91 0.41 22.91
CA ASN A 80 34.89 -0.26 24.23
C ASN A 80 33.78 0.25 25.17
N VAL A 81 33.53 -0.60 26.16
CA VAL A 81 32.47 -0.67 27.19
C VAL A 81 32.89 0.05 28.47
N GLU A 82 31.96 0.56 29.28
CA GLU A 82 32.11 0.50 30.75
C GLU A 82 30.79 0.66 31.55
N ILE A 83 30.83 0.19 32.80
CA ILE A 83 29.75 -0.29 33.69
C ILE A 83 29.72 0.54 34.99
N ALA A 84 28.55 0.76 35.63
CA ALA A 84 28.37 0.86 37.11
C ALA A 84 26.85 1.03 37.45
N SER A 85 26.19 0.17 38.25
CA SER A 85 26.02 0.13 39.74
C SER A 85 25.33 1.38 40.34
N SER A 86 24.39 1.38 41.31
CA SER A 86 23.94 0.41 42.33
C SER A 86 22.60 0.85 43.01
N GLN A 87 22.09 0.01 43.92
CA GLN A 87 21.30 0.28 45.15
C GLN A 87 19.78 0.56 45.10
N LYS A 88 19.02 -0.38 45.71
CA LYS A 88 17.74 -0.18 46.43
C LYS A 88 18.03 -0.15 47.93
N PRO A 89 17.14 0.41 48.79
CA PRO A 89 16.37 -0.52 49.63
C PRO A 89 14.98 -0.05 50.11
N PHE A 90 14.22 -1.06 50.53
CA PHE A 90 13.30 -1.15 51.67
C PHE A 90 11.88 -0.53 51.69
N LEU A 91 10.96 -1.39 52.17
CA LEU A 91 9.53 -1.24 52.41
C LEU A 91 9.26 -0.52 53.74
N ALA A 92 8.24 0.35 53.79
CA ALA A 92 7.65 0.82 55.05
C ALA A 92 6.11 0.84 54.95
N MET A 93 5.48 0.21 55.94
CA MET A 93 4.06 -0.11 56.05
C MET A 93 3.18 1.11 56.34
N THR A 94 2.01 1.16 55.71
CA THR A 94 0.96 2.17 55.85
C THR A 94 0.20 2.01 57.18
N SER A 95 0.05 3.10 57.94
CA SER A 95 -0.67 3.10 59.22
C SER A 95 -2.20 3.23 59.05
N PRO A 96 -3.03 2.46 59.78
CA PRO A 96 -4.50 2.47 59.65
C PRO A 96 -5.20 3.79 60.03
N ARG A 97 -4.48 4.75 60.64
CA ARG A 97 -5.03 6.05 61.06
C ARG A 97 -5.12 7.07 59.91
N VAL A 98 -4.33 6.92 58.85
CA VAL A 98 -4.38 7.80 57.66
C VAL A 98 -5.58 7.48 56.76
N ALA A 99 -6.06 6.24 56.76
CA ALA A 99 -7.24 5.82 56.01
C ALA A 99 -8.55 6.35 56.63
N LEU A 100 -8.66 6.36 57.97
CA LEU A 100 -9.86 6.83 58.68
C LEU A 100 -10.02 8.36 58.62
N ALA A 101 -8.92 9.12 58.60
CA ALA A 101 -8.93 10.57 58.44
C ALA A 101 -9.36 11.02 57.03
N ARG A 102 -9.03 10.23 56.00
CA ARG A 102 -9.50 10.48 54.61
C ARG A 102 -10.96 10.10 54.40
N PHE A 103 -11.49 9.15 55.16
CA PHE A 103 -12.89 8.73 55.04
C PHE A 103 -13.87 9.71 55.72
N LYS A 104 -13.48 10.35 56.83
CA LYS A 104 -14.35 11.34 57.52
C LYS A 104 -14.44 12.68 56.78
N SER A 105 -13.39 13.12 56.08
CA SER A 105 -13.42 14.39 55.33
C SER A 105 -14.21 14.34 54.01
N GLN A 106 -14.58 13.14 53.54
CA GLN A 106 -15.41 12.97 52.34
C GLN A 106 -16.92 12.97 52.63
N ARG A 107 -17.35 12.85 53.89
CA ARG A 107 -18.77 12.66 54.22
C ARG A 107 -19.53 13.95 54.55
N GLU A 108 -18.84 15.06 54.86
CA GLU A 108 -19.45 16.39 55.11
C GLU A 108 -19.58 17.27 53.85
N ARG A 109 -19.12 16.81 52.68
CA ARG A 109 -19.32 17.52 51.40
C ARG A 109 -20.52 16.95 50.64
N LYS A 110 -21.73 17.15 51.17
CA LYS A 110 -22.95 16.99 50.38
C LYS A 110 -23.79 18.27 50.44
N GLU A 111 -24.25 18.65 49.26
CA GLU A 111 -25.32 19.61 48.97
C GLU A 111 -24.95 21.08 48.85
N ILE A 112 -24.21 21.39 47.78
CA ILE A 112 -24.33 22.69 47.09
C ILE A 112 -25.35 22.49 45.96
N PRO A 113 -26.40 23.32 45.84
CA PRO A 113 -27.41 23.16 44.79
C PRO A 113 -26.77 23.19 43.39
N LEU A 114 -27.24 22.31 42.51
CA LEU A 114 -26.67 22.04 41.18
C LEU A 114 -26.43 23.33 40.36
N MET A 115 -27.32 24.31 40.48
CA MET A 115 -27.23 25.62 39.81
C MET A 115 -26.05 26.48 40.28
N GLN A 116 -25.67 26.42 41.56
CA GLN A 116 -24.57 27.24 42.10
C GLN A 116 -23.19 26.66 41.76
N ARG A 117 -23.13 25.35 41.50
CA ARG A 117 -21.92 24.67 40.98
C ARG A 117 -21.68 24.99 39.50
N MET A 118 -22.75 25.34 38.78
CA MET A 118 -22.74 25.73 37.37
C MET A 118 -21.96 27.02 37.12
N PHE A 119 -22.01 28.00 38.03
CA PHE A 119 -21.40 29.33 37.84
C PHE A 119 -20.05 29.54 38.55
N ASN A 120 -19.39 28.48 39.00
CA ASN A 120 -18.11 28.59 39.72
C ASN A 120 -16.94 28.87 38.74
N PRO A 121 -16.05 29.84 39.02
CA PRO A 121 -14.94 30.20 38.12
C PRO A 121 -13.99 29.03 37.76
N LYS A 122 -13.95 27.97 38.58
CA LYS A 122 -13.16 26.75 38.31
C LYS A 122 -13.70 25.89 37.16
N TYR A 123 -14.96 26.06 36.76
CA TYR A 123 -15.57 25.32 35.64
C TYR A 123 -15.71 26.16 34.37
N ARG A 124 -15.11 27.37 34.32
CA ARG A 124 -15.14 28.24 33.13
C ARG A 124 -14.60 27.57 31.87
N LEU A 125 -13.54 26.76 31.99
CA LEU A 125 -13.00 25.99 30.87
C LEU A 125 -13.97 24.89 30.41
N ALA A 126 -14.67 24.24 31.35
CA ALA A 126 -15.69 23.25 31.02
C ALA A 126 -16.90 23.90 30.32
N TRP A 127 -17.34 25.09 30.75
CA TRP A 127 -18.38 25.85 30.05
C TRP A 127 -17.93 26.42 28.71
N ALA A 128 -16.65 26.77 28.56
CA ALA A 128 -16.10 27.15 27.26
C ALA A 128 -16.11 25.97 26.30
N ILE A 129 -15.78 24.75 26.76
CA ILE A 129 -15.86 23.52 25.95
C ILE A 129 -17.32 23.19 25.62
N VAL A 130 -18.24 23.23 26.58
CA VAL A 130 -19.67 22.98 26.34
C VAL A 130 -20.25 24.03 25.38
N GLY A 131 -19.89 25.30 25.57
CA GLY A 131 -20.27 26.39 24.67
C GLY A 131 -19.73 26.17 23.26
N LEU A 132 -18.48 25.75 23.12
CA LEU A 132 -17.85 25.47 21.83
C LEU A 132 -18.48 24.24 21.14
N VAL A 133 -18.81 23.20 21.89
CA VAL A 133 -19.54 22.02 21.37
C VAL A 133 -20.97 22.40 20.97
N ALA A 134 -21.67 23.21 21.76
CA ALA A 134 -23.00 23.71 21.41
C ALA A 134 -22.95 24.61 20.17
N LEU A 135 -21.93 25.46 20.06
CA LEU A 135 -21.74 26.35 18.91
C LEU A 135 -21.36 25.57 17.66
N ALA A 136 -20.57 24.50 17.79
CA ALA A 136 -20.31 23.54 16.71
C ALA A 136 -21.60 22.79 16.30
N ALA A 137 -22.40 22.33 17.26
CA ALA A 137 -23.69 21.67 16.98
C ALA A 137 -24.70 22.61 16.29
N ILE A 138 -24.76 23.88 16.72
CA ILE A 138 -25.59 24.91 16.07
C ILE A 138 -25.02 25.25 14.69
N SER A 139 -23.69 25.28 14.52
CA SER A 139 -23.08 25.51 13.20
C SER A 139 -23.49 24.44 12.19
N LEU A 140 -23.69 23.19 12.61
CA LEU A 140 -24.19 22.09 11.77
C LEU A 140 -25.68 22.23 11.36
N THR A 141 -26.42 23.18 11.94
CA THR A 141 -27.80 23.50 11.48
C THR A 141 -27.82 24.41 10.25
N PHE A 142 -26.70 25.07 9.92
CA PHE A 142 -26.59 25.89 8.72
C PHE A 142 -26.30 25.00 7.49
N PRO A 143 -27.15 25.04 6.44
CA PRO A 143 -26.98 24.21 5.24
C PRO A 143 -25.58 24.22 4.60
N PRO A 144 -24.87 25.36 4.45
CA PRO A 144 -23.53 25.35 3.86
C PRO A 144 -22.46 24.72 4.75
N VAL A 145 -22.59 24.83 6.09
CA VAL A 145 -21.67 24.19 7.04
C VAL A 145 -21.95 22.69 7.13
N ARG A 146 -23.23 22.30 7.05
CA ARG A 146 -23.64 20.89 6.94
C ARG A 146 -23.11 20.26 5.67
N ALA A 147 -23.20 20.92 4.51
CA ALA A 147 -22.63 20.43 3.25
C ALA A 147 -21.09 20.34 3.27
N ALA A 148 -20.41 21.28 3.95
CA ALA A 148 -18.97 21.23 4.16
C ALA A 148 -18.55 20.12 5.15
N ALA A 149 -19.34 19.88 6.21
CA ALA A 149 -19.13 18.78 7.13
C ALA A 149 -19.44 17.42 6.49
N GLU A 150 -20.49 17.33 5.65
CA GLU A 150 -20.85 16.15 4.87
C GLU A 150 -19.76 15.80 3.85
N SER A 151 -19.17 16.80 3.18
CA SER A 151 -18.01 16.56 2.29
C SER A 151 -16.70 16.25 3.05
N LEU A 152 -16.57 16.65 4.32
CA LEU A 152 -15.45 16.24 5.18
C LEU A 152 -15.63 14.80 5.71
N LEU A 153 -16.88 14.36 5.91
CA LEU A 153 -17.25 13.01 6.34
C LEU A 153 -17.26 12.00 5.19
N ALA A 154 -17.49 12.44 3.94
CA ALA A 154 -17.43 11.61 2.73
C ALA A 154 -16.00 11.33 2.24
N GLN A 155 -14.97 11.79 2.96
CA GLN A 155 -13.57 11.52 2.64
C GLN A 155 -13.17 10.13 3.12
N PHE A 156 -13.04 9.22 2.17
CA PHE A 156 -12.57 7.87 2.44
C PHE A 156 -11.07 7.86 2.68
N ARG A 157 -10.67 7.29 3.82
CA ARG A 157 -9.28 7.20 4.26
C ARG A 157 -8.96 5.77 4.63
N VAL A 158 -7.95 5.22 3.97
CA VAL A 158 -7.45 3.89 4.28
C VAL A 158 -6.88 3.87 5.71
N SER A 159 -7.31 2.88 6.48
CA SER A 159 -6.84 2.63 7.85
C SER A 159 -6.47 1.16 8.07
N LYS A 160 -6.92 0.26 7.19
CA LYS A 160 -6.71 -1.18 7.28
C LYS A 160 -6.29 -1.74 5.92
N VAL A 161 -5.65 -2.90 5.94
CA VAL A 161 -5.36 -3.70 4.75
C VAL A 161 -6.17 -4.99 4.82
N SER A 162 -6.67 -5.44 3.68
CA SER A 162 -7.19 -6.79 3.48
C SER A 162 -6.65 -7.35 2.18
N VAL A 163 -6.51 -8.66 2.09
CA VAL A 163 -6.05 -9.35 0.88
C VAL A 163 -7.17 -10.21 0.35
N VAL A 164 -7.42 -10.15 -0.96
CA VAL A 164 -8.44 -10.97 -1.62
C VAL A 164 -7.83 -11.75 -2.79
N SER A 165 -8.12 -13.04 -2.86
CA SER A 165 -7.65 -13.85 -4.00
C SER A 165 -8.60 -13.73 -5.19
N ILE A 166 -8.05 -13.43 -6.37
CA ILE A 166 -8.83 -13.16 -7.59
C ILE A 166 -8.43 -14.04 -8.78
N ASP A 167 -9.36 -14.24 -9.71
CA ASP A 167 -9.08 -14.75 -11.05
C ASP A 167 -8.73 -13.61 -12.01
N PRO A 168 -7.51 -13.55 -12.54
CA PRO A 168 -7.13 -12.51 -13.49
C PRO A 168 -7.62 -12.80 -14.91
N THR A 169 -8.23 -13.95 -15.22
CA THR A 169 -8.49 -14.37 -16.61
C THR A 169 -9.27 -13.34 -17.41
N ARG A 170 -10.39 -12.82 -16.88
CA ARG A 170 -11.19 -11.77 -17.55
C ARG A 170 -10.46 -10.42 -17.62
N LEU A 171 -9.63 -10.08 -16.62
CA LEU A 171 -8.76 -8.90 -16.66
C LEU A 171 -7.67 -9.02 -17.75
N ASN A 172 -7.23 -10.24 -18.04
CA ASN A 172 -6.25 -10.50 -19.09
C ASN A 172 -6.88 -10.41 -20.49
N GLU A 173 -8.16 -10.74 -20.64
CA GLU A 173 -8.87 -10.52 -21.90
C GLU A 173 -9.02 -9.03 -22.23
N LEU A 174 -9.24 -8.19 -21.20
CA LEU A 174 -9.26 -6.73 -21.33
C LEU A 174 -7.92 -6.14 -21.78
N SER A 175 -6.80 -6.65 -21.25
CA SER A 175 -5.45 -6.10 -21.50
C SER A 175 -4.72 -6.77 -22.67
N GLY A 176 -5.01 -8.03 -22.97
CA GLY A 176 -4.37 -8.83 -24.01
C GLY A 176 -4.89 -8.58 -25.43
N ASN A 177 -6.03 -7.88 -25.57
CA ASN A 177 -6.53 -7.42 -26.85
C ASN A 177 -6.10 -5.96 -27.08
N THR A 178 -5.12 -5.75 -27.96
CA THR A 178 -4.52 -4.43 -28.25
C THR A 178 -5.56 -3.39 -28.70
N GLN A 179 -6.65 -3.81 -29.34
CA GLN A 179 -7.70 -2.92 -29.77
C GLN A 179 -8.59 -2.52 -28.59
N LEU A 180 -8.98 -3.50 -27.77
CA LEU A 180 -9.79 -3.28 -26.58
C LEU A 180 -9.03 -2.45 -25.53
N SER A 181 -7.73 -2.69 -25.35
CA SER A 181 -6.89 -1.94 -24.42
C SER A 181 -6.70 -0.47 -24.85
N LYS A 182 -6.56 -0.21 -26.15
CA LYS A 182 -6.56 1.17 -26.70
C LYS A 182 -7.89 1.86 -26.47
N GLN A 183 -9.00 1.17 -26.74
CA GLN A 183 -10.33 1.69 -26.46
C GLN A 183 -10.47 2.01 -24.98
N ILE A 184 -10.16 1.09 -24.06
CA ILE A 184 -10.20 1.34 -22.60
C ILE A 184 -9.35 2.54 -22.20
N SER A 185 -8.13 2.64 -22.71
CA SER A 185 -7.23 3.76 -22.41
C SER A 185 -7.82 5.10 -22.87
N GLN A 186 -8.41 5.14 -24.06
CA GLN A 186 -9.07 6.33 -24.58
C GLN A 186 -10.34 6.67 -23.77
N LEU A 187 -11.16 5.67 -23.44
CA LEU A 187 -12.40 5.87 -22.70
C LEU A 187 -12.10 6.37 -21.26
N LEU A 188 -11.04 5.86 -20.62
CA LEU A 188 -10.52 6.37 -19.35
C LEU A 188 -10.00 7.79 -19.48
N SER A 189 -9.23 8.09 -20.52
CA SER A 189 -8.69 9.43 -20.76
C SER A 189 -9.81 10.47 -20.97
N ASP A 190 -10.86 10.13 -21.71
CA ASP A 190 -12.01 11.02 -21.93
C ASP A 190 -12.83 11.27 -20.65
N SER A 191 -12.87 10.29 -19.75
CA SER A 191 -13.68 10.35 -18.53
C SER A 191 -12.90 10.90 -17.32
N MET A 192 -11.58 11.02 -17.45
CA MET A 192 -10.65 11.41 -16.39
C MET A 192 -10.07 12.79 -16.66
N THR A 193 -10.26 13.71 -15.73
CA THR A 193 -9.57 15.00 -15.72
C THR A 193 -8.45 14.97 -14.69
N VAL A 194 -7.20 15.10 -15.14
CA VAL A 194 -6.05 15.23 -14.24
C VAL A 194 -6.06 16.65 -13.65
N THR A 195 -6.31 16.76 -12.35
CA THR A 195 -6.36 18.05 -11.64
C THR A 195 -5.03 18.42 -10.99
N LYS A 196 -4.16 17.44 -10.75
CA LYS A 196 -2.77 17.64 -10.35
C LYS A 196 -1.91 16.57 -10.98
N LYS A 197 -0.96 16.99 -11.82
CA LYS A 197 0.06 16.10 -12.36
C LYS A 197 1.10 15.79 -11.28
N SER A 198 1.49 14.53 -11.18
CA SER A 198 2.64 14.12 -10.37
C SER A 198 3.93 14.64 -11.04
N GLY A 199 4.82 15.25 -10.24
CA GLY A 199 6.12 15.75 -10.69
C GLY A 199 7.13 14.62 -10.94
N ASP A 200 8.33 14.97 -11.41
CA ASP A 200 9.41 13.99 -11.56
C ASP A 200 9.95 13.55 -10.18
N PRO A 201 10.43 12.29 -10.05
CA PRO A 201 11.03 11.82 -8.81
C PRO A 201 12.22 12.68 -8.37
N ARG A 202 12.28 13.05 -7.09
CA ARG A 202 13.35 13.88 -6.51
C ARG A 202 14.15 13.09 -5.49
N ALA A 203 15.47 13.04 -5.66
CA ALA A 203 16.34 12.45 -4.64
C ALA A 203 16.36 13.31 -3.37
N ALA A 204 16.45 12.68 -2.20
CA ALA A 204 16.68 13.34 -0.93
C ALA A 204 17.98 12.83 -0.29
N ALA A 205 18.76 13.70 0.32
CA ALA A 205 20.03 13.32 0.93
C ALA A 205 19.86 12.63 2.29
N ASN A 206 18.75 12.88 3.00
CA ASN A 206 18.49 12.32 4.32
C ASN A 206 16.98 12.33 4.66
N ALA A 207 16.63 11.72 5.81
CA ALA A 207 15.25 11.60 6.27
C ALA A 207 14.55 12.96 6.51
N ALA A 208 15.29 13.97 6.99
CA ALA A 208 14.72 15.29 7.26
C ALA A 208 14.35 16.01 5.95
N GLU A 209 15.24 15.97 4.97
CA GLU A 209 14.96 16.50 3.63
C GLU A 209 13.82 15.72 2.96
N ALA A 210 13.83 14.39 3.03
CA ALA A 210 12.75 13.55 2.49
C ALA A 210 11.39 13.92 3.12
N SER A 211 11.36 14.11 4.44
CA SER A 211 10.15 14.52 5.17
C SER A 211 9.66 15.90 4.73
N GLN A 212 10.58 16.85 4.53
CA GLN A 212 10.25 18.18 4.04
C GLN A 212 9.69 18.15 2.61
N LEU A 213 10.31 17.38 1.72
CA LEU A 213 9.89 17.26 0.32
C LEU A 213 8.53 16.58 0.19
N ALA A 214 8.28 15.54 0.99
CA ALA A 214 7.04 14.76 0.92
C ALA A 214 5.88 15.36 1.75
N GLY A 215 6.19 16.22 2.71
CA GLY A 215 5.18 16.86 3.57
C GLY A 215 4.63 15.94 4.66
N PHE A 216 5.34 14.86 5.02
CA PHE A 216 5.03 13.99 6.15
C PHE A 216 6.32 13.44 6.79
N ALA A 217 6.23 13.00 8.04
CA ALA A 217 7.39 12.44 8.75
C ALA A 217 7.76 11.05 8.21
N VAL A 218 8.94 10.93 7.63
CA VAL A 218 9.51 9.68 7.08
C VAL A 218 10.06 8.82 8.21
N ARG A 219 9.79 7.51 8.16
CA ARG A 219 10.25 6.55 9.17
C ARG A 219 11.23 5.56 8.58
N LEU A 220 12.48 5.62 9.02
CA LEU A 220 13.53 4.73 8.52
C LEU A 220 13.86 3.61 9.52
N PRO A 221 14.26 2.42 9.06
CA PRO A 221 14.69 1.32 9.91
C PRO A 221 15.95 1.68 10.69
N THR A 222 15.94 1.36 11.98
CA THR A 222 17.07 1.59 12.90
C THR A 222 18.01 0.39 13.01
N ASN A 223 17.62 -0.77 12.50
CA ASN A 223 18.43 -1.99 12.54
C ASN A 223 19.37 -2.16 11.34
N ARG A 224 19.46 -1.15 10.45
CA ARG A 224 20.33 -1.14 9.28
C ARG A 224 21.51 -0.20 9.45
N LYS A 225 22.62 -0.53 8.79
CA LYS A 225 23.88 0.24 8.82
C LYS A 225 24.19 0.91 7.48
N ASP A 226 23.67 0.36 6.39
CA ASP A 226 23.74 0.97 5.06
C ASP A 226 22.76 2.14 4.95
N ALA A 227 23.19 3.20 4.27
CA ALA A 227 22.36 4.35 4.00
C ALA A 227 21.37 4.04 2.86
N PRO A 228 20.09 4.43 2.99
CA PRO A 228 19.14 4.26 1.90
C PRO A 228 19.39 5.24 0.77
N GLN A 229 19.03 4.82 -0.44
CA GLN A 229 18.74 5.75 -1.54
C GLN A 229 17.31 6.25 -1.35
N LEU A 230 17.15 7.54 -1.05
CA LEU A 230 15.84 8.15 -0.81
C LEU A 230 15.35 8.89 -2.05
N THR A 231 14.15 8.55 -2.48
CA THR A 231 13.45 9.21 -3.59
C THR A 231 12.06 9.63 -3.13
N VAL A 232 11.70 10.88 -3.42
CA VAL A 232 10.38 11.47 -3.18
C VAL A 232 9.64 11.55 -4.50
N GLN A 233 8.46 10.93 -4.56
CA GLN A 233 7.54 11.06 -5.68
C GLN A 233 6.40 12.00 -5.28
N ASP A 234 6.18 13.06 -6.05
CA ASP A 234 5.08 13.99 -5.79
C ASP A 234 3.72 13.33 -5.98
N GLY A 235 2.75 13.74 -5.16
CA GLY A 235 1.38 13.27 -5.29
C GLY A 235 0.69 13.75 -6.57
N GLY A 236 -0.34 13.03 -7.00
CA GLY A 236 -1.20 13.38 -8.12
C GLY A 236 -2.66 13.50 -7.70
N ALA A 237 -3.48 14.13 -8.51
CA ALA A 237 -4.92 14.17 -8.30
C ALA A 237 -5.66 14.13 -9.63
N PHE A 238 -6.80 13.47 -9.62
CA PHE A 238 -7.66 13.37 -10.79
C PHE A 238 -9.12 13.27 -10.37
N GLN A 239 -10.00 13.55 -11.33
CA GLN A 239 -11.43 13.38 -11.18
C GLN A 239 -11.94 12.50 -12.32
N LEU A 240 -12.88 11.62 -12.01
CA LEU A 240 -13.51 10.68 -12.93
C LEU A 240 -15.01 10.93 -12.89
N VAL A 241 -15.62 11.11 -14.07
CA VAL A 241 -17.08 11.05 -14.20
C VAL A 241 -17.46 9.68 -14.74
N VAL A 242 -18.26 8.94 -13.97
CA VAL A 242 -18.66 7.59 -14.34
C VAL A 242 -19.68 7.64 -15.48
N ASN A 243 -19.35 7.03 -16.62
CA ASN A 243 -20.32 6.74 -17.69
C ASN A 243 -20.71 5.27 -17.62
N ARG A 244 -21.87 5.00 -17.01
CA ARG A 244 -22.35 3.65 -16.74
C ARG A 244 -22.62 2.88 -18.03
N ALA A 245 -23.23 3.52 -19.03
CA ALA A 245 -23.55 2.87 -20.30
C ALA A 245 -22.27 2.37 -20.99
N ARG A 246 -21.24 3.22 -21.02
CA ARG A 246 -19.91 2.89 -21.57
C ARG A 246 -19.22 1.78 -20.78
N ALA A 247 -19.25 1.85 -19.45
CA ALA A 247 -18.70 0.81 -18.57
C ALA A 247 -19.43 -0.54 -18.74
N GLN A 248 -20.76 -0.51 -18.90
CA GLN A 248 -21.56 -1.72 -19.15
C GLN A 248 -21.22 -2.37 -20.50
N THR A 249 -20.98 -1.57 -21.55
CA THR A 249 -20.52 -2.08 -22.84
C THR A 249 -19.18 -2.79 -22.71
N MET A 250 -18.20 -2.18 -22.01
CA MET A 250 -16.90 -2.82 -21.77
C MET A 250 -17.04 -4.17 -21.04
N LEU A 251 -17.88 -4.24 -20.01
CA LEU A 251 -18.13 -5.50 -19.29
C LEU A 251 -18.73 -6.56 -20.22
N ASN A 252 -19.67 -6.17 -21.09
CA ASN A 252 -20.28 -7.09 -22.04
C ASN A 252 -19.27 -7.62 -23.09
N ASP A 253 -18.36 -6.76 -23.53
CA ASP A 253 -17.30 -7.08 -24.50
C ASP A 253 -16.22 -7.97 -23.88
N ALA A 254 -15.98 -7.80 -22.57
CA ALA A 254 -15.10 -8.64 -21.76
C ALA A 254 -15.78 -9.94 -21.25
N GLY A 255 -16.91 -10.33 -21.85
CA GLY A 255 -17.63 -11.56 -21.50
C GLY A 255 -18.41 -11.53 -20.18
N ALA A 256 -18.36 -10.44 -19.42
CA ALA A 256 -19.07 -10.27 -18.13
C ALA A 256 -20.50 -9.72 -18.32
N ARG A 257 -21.26 -10.32 -19.25
CA ARG A 257 -22.64 -9.88 -19.60
C ARG A 257 -23.65 -10.08 -18.46
N ASP A 258 -23.33 -10.96 -17.53
CA ASP A 258 -24.07 -11.28 -16.31
C ASP A 258 -23.93 -10.21 -15.23
N VAL A 259 -22.88 -9.38 -15.29
CA VAL A 259 -22.65 -8.26 -14.37
C VAL A 259 -23.44 -7.03 -14.84
N LYS A 260 -24.43 -6.60 -14.06
CA LYS A 260 -25.28 -5.44 -14.36
C LYS A 260 -24.95 -4.27 -13.43
N LEU A 261 -24.37 -3.21 -13.99
CA LEU A 261 -24.02 -2.01 -13.22
C LEU A 261 -25.28 -1.23 -12.80
N PRO A 262 -25.38 -0.75 -11.55
CA PRO A 262 -26.54 -0.01 -11.05
C PRO A 262 -26.73 1.31 -11.80
N THR A 263 -27.97 1.71 -12.05
CA THR A 263 -28.25 2.99 -12.71
C THR A 263 -27.79 4.20 -11.91
N SER A 264 -27.73 4.08 -10.58
CA SER A 264 -27.34 5.16 -9.66
C SER A 264 -25.90 5.65 -9.82
N ILE A 265 -25.03 4.92 -10.52
CA ILE A 265 -23.62 5.32 -10.66
C ILE A 265 -23.38 6.25 -11.85
N ASP A 266 -24.35 6.41 -12.75
CA ASP A 266 -24.16 7.21 -13.95
C ASP A 266 -24.04 8.70 -13.61
N GLY A 267 -23.01 9.37 -14.13
CA GLY A 267 -22.68 10.75 -13.82
C GLY A 267 -22.00 10.97 -12.46
N ALA A 268 -21.71 9.90 -11.69
CA ALA A 268 -21.03 10.04 -10.41
C ALA A 268 -19.63 10.66 -10.59
N LEU A 269 -19.39 11.78 -9.90
CA LEU A 269 -18.09 12.45 -9.87
C LEU A 269 -17.23 11.92 -8.73
N ILE A 270 -16.17 11.22 -9.06
CA ILE A 270 -15.21 10.67 -8.10
C ILE A 270 -13.93 11.47 -8.20
N LYS A 271 -13.48 12.08 -7.10
CA LYS A 271 -12.19 12.78 -7.03
C LYS A 271 -11.22 11.97 -6.20
N VAL A 272 -10.03 11.77 -6.73
CA VAL A 272 -8.97 11.02 -6.06
C VAL A 272 -7.78 11.94 -5.85
N ASN A 273 -7.34 12.05 -4.60
CA ASN A 273 -6.11 12.73 -4.23
C ASN A 273 -5.11 11.70 -3.70
N ILE A 274 -4.00 11.55 -4.42
CA ILE A 274 -2.89 10.67 -4.08
C ILE A 274 -1.78 11.55 -3.49
N PRO A 275 -1.44 11.40 -2.19
CA PRO A 275 -0.34 12.13 -1.56
C PRO A 275 1.02 11.80 -2.17
N ALA A 276 2.04 12.58 -1.79
CA ALA A 276 3.42 12.23 -2.12
C ALA A 276 3.81 10.90 -1.45
N ALA A 277 4.73 10.18 -2.07
CA ALA A 277 5.27 8.93 -1.56
C ALA A 277 6.79 9.02 -1.42
N ILE A 278 7.34 8.26 -0.49
CA ILE A 278 8.77 8.08 -0.31
C ILE A 278 9.12 6.64 -0.63
N THR A 279 10.25 6.48 -1.32
CA THR A 279 10.90 5.20 -1.54
C THR A 279 12.30 5.25 -0.96
N ALA A 280 12.61 4.30 -0.07
CA ALA A 280 13.92 4.09 0.52
C ALA A 280 14.47 2.74 0.05
N GLY A 281 15.44 2.77 -0.86
CA GLY A 281 16.13 1.58 -1.36
C GLY A 281 17.36 1.24 -0.52
N TYR A 282 17.43 0.01 -0.02
CA TYR A 282 18.55 -0.53 0.75
C TYR A 282 19.31 -1.60 -0.04
N GLY A 283 20.64 -1.56 0.05
CA GLY A 283 21.53 -2.41 -0.74
C GLY A 283 21.73 -1.91 -2.18
N GLN A 284 21.88 -2.83 -3.13
CA GLN A 284 22.17 -2.49 -4.52
C GLN A 284 20.89 -2.26 -5.32
N CYS A 285 20.15 -1.22 -4.96
CA CYS A 285 18.94 -0.86 -5.69
C CYS A 285 19.26 -0.12 -7.00
N PRO A 286 18.53 -0.41 -8.10
CA PRO A 286 18.55 0.43 -9.27
C PRO A 286 18.03 1.83 -8.92
N ARG A 287 18.42 2.85 -9.69
CA ARG A 287 17.87 4.18 -9.50
C ARG A 287 16.38 4.16 -9.82
N PHE A 288 15.55 4.67 -8.91
CA PHE A 288 14.11 4.85 -9.13
C PHE A 288 13.83 6.19 -9.87
N THR A 289 14.58 6.46 -10.95
CA THR A 289 14.32 7.61 -11.82
C THR A 289 13.43 7.19 -12.98
N LYS A 290 12.71 8.16 -13.56
CA LYS A 290 11.85 7.92 -14.72
C LYS A 290 12.61 7.19 -15.85
N ASP A 291 13.80 7.68 -16.19
CA ASP A 291 14.64 7.10 -17.25
C ASP A 291 15.08 5.66 -16.93
N ALA A 292 15.37 5.35 -15.67
CA ALA A 292 15.78 4.01 -15.25
C ALA A 292 14.61 3.00 -15.17
N LEU A 293 13.40 3.49 -14.90
CA LEU A 293 12.16 2.71 -14.98
C LEU A 293 11.78 2.39 -16.44
N GLU A 294 12.02 3.35 -17.35
CA GLU A 294 11.73 3.21 -18.78
C GLU A 294 12.82 2.40 -19.51
N SER A 295 14.08 2.41 -19.04
CA SER A 295 15.22 1.74 -19.69
C SER A 295 15.33 0.24 -19.45
N ASN A 296 14.45 -0.36 -18.63
CA ASN A 296 14.41 -1.81 -18.43
C ASN A 296 15.69 -2.37 -17.75
N GLU A 297 16.47 -1.52 -17.08
CA GLU A 297 17.71 -1.87 -16.37
C GLU A 297 17.46 -2.60 -15.03
N ALA A 298 16.23 -2.50 -14.51
CA ALA A 298 15.78 -3.21 -13.32
C ALA A 298 15.44 -4.68 -13.65
N SER A 299 16.47 -5.51 -13.86
CA SER A 299 16.33 -6.96 -13.96
C SER A 299 16.10 -7.61 -12.58
N ALA A 300 15.49 -8.80 -12.53
CA ALA A 300 15.38 -9.59 -11.29
C ALA A 300 16.75 -9.83 -10.63
N ARG A 301 17.82 -9.85 -11.43
CA ARG A 301 19.21 -9.96 -10.95
C ARG A 301 19.71 -8.71 -10.25
N SER A 302 19.41 -7.52 -10.78
CA SER A 302 19.82 -6.24 -10.15
C SER A 302 18.99 -5.93 -8.91
N MET A 303 17.85 -6.59 -8.71
CA MET A 303 17.01 -6.43 -7.52
C MET A 303 17.32 -7.43 -6.39
N ARG A 304 18.19 -8.44 -6.61
CA ARG A 304 18.43 -9.51 -5.61
C ARG A 304 18.89 -9.00 -4.24
N ASP A 305 19.71 -7.96 -4.23
CA ASP A 305 20.22 -7.33 -3.01
C ASP A 305 19.56 -5.97 -2.75
N CYS A 306 18.37 -5.74 -3.32
CA CYS A 306 17.59 -4.53 -3.10
C CYS A 306 16.37 -4.84 -2.21
N ILE A 307 16.27 -4.13 -1.10
CA ILE A 307 15.05 -4.07 -0.29
C ILE A 307 14.49 -2.66 -0.38
N VAL A 308 13.23 -2.56 -0.77
CA VAL A 308 12.55 -1.28 -0.99
C VAL A 308 11.53 -1.09 0.12
N LEU A 309 11.65 0.01 0.86
CA LEU A 309 10.63 0.52 1.75
C LEU A 309 9.88 1.65 1.04
N THR A 310 8.56 1.54 0.98
CA THR A 310 7.66 2.57 0.46
C THR A 310 6.77 3.09 1.58
N GLU A 311 6.67 4.41 1.69
CA GLU A 311 5.78 5.11 2.61
C GLU A 311 4.89 6.07 1.84
N MET A 312 3.58 6.02 2.06
CA MET A 312 2.64 6.94 1.43
C MET A 312 1.45 7.19 2.34
N PRO A 313 1.13 8.46 2.69
CA PRO A 313 -0.12 8.79 3.34
C PRO A 313 -1.30 8.26 2.51
N SER A 314 -2.32 7.76 3.19
CA SER A 314 -3.45 7.11 2.54
C SER A 314 -4.14 8.04 1.55
N PRO A 315 -4.39 7.58 0.31
CA PRO A 315 -5.17 8.34 -0.65
C PRO A 315 -6.53 8.75 -0.09
N VAL A 316 -7.00 9.91 -0.53
CA VAL A 316 -8.34 10.41 -0.18
C VAL A 316 -9.21 10.32 -1.42
N VAL A 317 -10.36 9.65 -1.27
CA VAL A 317 -11.39 9.58 -2.30
C VAL A 317 -12.61 10.37 -1.82
N ASP A 318 -13.02 11.34 -2.63
CA ASP A 318 -14.27 12.09 -2.51
C ASP A 318 -15.23 11.55 -3.57
N ALA A 319 -16.36 11.00 -3.14
CA ALA A 319 -17.36 10.43 -4.03
C ALA A 319 -18.76 10.65 -3.45
N PRO A 320 -19.81 10.58 -4.28
CA PRO A 320 -21.18 10.80 -3.82
C PRO A 320 -21.56 9.83 -2.68
N PRO A 321 -22.25 10.31 -1.63
CA PRO A 321 -22.56 9.50 -0.44
C PRO A 321 -23.54 8.35 -0.73
N ASP A 322 -24.30 8.44 -1.82
CA ASP A 322 -25.27 7.46 -2.28
C ASP A 322 -24.66 6.41 -3.24
N LEU A 323 -23.36 6.49 -3.52
CA LEU A 323 -22.68 5.51 -4.36
C LEU A 323 -22.71 4.13 -3.67
N PRO A 324 -23.22 3.06 -4.32
CA PRO A 324 -23.41 1.77 -3.68
C PRO A 324 -22.10 0.96 -3.63
N PHE A 325 -21.13 1.40 -2.81
CA PHE A 325 -19.76 0.83 -2.75
C PHE A 325 -19.72 -0.68 -2.54
N VAL A 326 -20.54 -1.20 -1.63
CA VAL A 326 -20.62 -2.66 -1.38
C VAL A 326 -21.09 -3.41 -2.62
N GLN A 327 -22.07 -2.86 -3.34
CA GLN A 327 -22.58 -3.46 -4.56
C GLN A 327 -21.56 -3.38 -5.70
N LEU A 328 -20.86 -2.25 -5.83
CA LEU A 328 -19.76 -2.08 -6.78
C LEU A 328 -18.61 -3.06 -6.51
N ALA A 329 -18.28 -3.28 -5.24
CA ALA A 329 -17.30 -4.29 -4.83
C ALA A 329 -17.78 -5.71 -5.16
N GLU A 330 -19.05 -6.06 -4.89
CA GLU A 330 -19.65 -7.35 -5.28
C GLU A 330 -19.50 -7.57 -6.81
N PHE A 331 -19.70 -6.55 -7.64
CA PHE A 331 -19.50 -6.65 -9.08
C PHE A 331 -18.03 -6.80 -9.49
N GLY A 332 -17.12 -6.04 -8.87
CA GLY A 332 -15.68 -6.17 -9.12
C GLY A 332 -15.15 -7.55 -8.76
N LEU A 333 -15.64 -8.13 -7.66
CA LEU A 333 -15.29 -9.48 -7.22
C LEU A 333 -15.85 -10.55 -8.16
N GLN A 334 -17.08 -10.40 -8.65
CA GLN A 334 -17.65 -11.28 -9.68
C GLN A 334 -16.85 -11.21 -10.99
N PHE A 335 -16.51 -9.99 -11.43
CA PHE A 335 -15.71 -9.78 -12.62
C PHE A 335 -14.33 -10.47 -12.51
N THR A 336 -13.80 -10.52 -11.30
CA THR A 336 -12.54 -11.19 -10.98
C THR A 336 -12.71 -12.66 -10.57
N GLY A 337 -13.79 -13.30 -11.03
CA GLY A 337 -13.96 -14.75 -11.00
C GLY A 337 -14.45 -15.34 -9.67
N MET A 338 -15.07 -14.54 -8.80
CA MET A 338 -15.91 -15.05 -7.71
C MET A 338 -17.33 -15.33 -8.21
N THR A 339 -18.01 -16.32 -7.62
CA THR A 339 -19.46 -16.47 -7.83
C THR A 339 -20.21 -15.33 -7.17
N LYS A 340 -21.46 -15.08 -7.60
CA LYS A 340 -22.32 -14.03 -7.02
C LYS A 340 -22.45 -14.13 -5.50
N ASP A 341 -22.67 -15.33 -4.98
CA ASP A 341 -22.84 -15.55 -3.54
C ASP A 341 -21.53 -15.36 -2.76
N GLN A 342 -20.40 -15.81 -3.31
CA GLN A 342 -19.07 -15.58 -2.71
C GLN A 342 -18.72 -14.10 -2.70
N ALA A 343 -18.91 -13.41 -3.83
CA ALA A 343 -18.65 -11.99 -3.96
C ALA A 343 -19.50 -11.18 -2.98
N ARG A 344 -20.79 -11.51 -2.86
CA ARG A 344 -21.70 -10.86 -1.91
C ARG A 344 -21.27 -11.07 -0.47
N ALA A 345 -20.98 -12.31 -0.10
CA ALA A 345 -20.55 -12.64 1.25
C ALA A 345 -19.28 -11.87 1.61
N TYR A 346 -18.26 -11.88 0.73
CA TYR A 346 -17.01 -11.17 0.97
C TYR A 346 -17.20 -9.65 1.01
N ALA A 347 -17.97 -9.08 0.07
CA ALA A 347 -18.23 -7.65 0.01
C ALA A 347 -18.87 -7.11 1.30
N GLN A 348 -19.64 -7.92 2.02
CA GLN A 348 -20.22 -7.54 3.31
C GLN A 348 -19.26 -7.61 4.49
N THR A 349 -18.12 -8.30 4.36
CA THR A 349 -17.12 -8.43 5.45
C THR A 349 -16.13 -7.27 5.52
N VAL A 350 -16.01 -6.50 4.45
CA VAL A 350 -15.01 -5.43 4.32
C VAL A 350 -15.69 -4.07 4.38
N ASP A 351 -15.13 -3.16 5.18
CA ASP A 351 -15.44 -1.75 5.07
C ASP A 351 -14.63 -1.13 3.93
N TRP A 352 -15.23 -1.08 2.74
CA TRP A 352 -14.64 -0.58 1.49
C TRP A 352 -14.26 0.91 1.53
N THR A 353 -14.77 1.64 2.51
CA THR A 353 -14.49 3.07 2.67
C THR A 353 -13.22 3.35 3.47
N SER A 354 -12.72 2.35 4.19
CA SER A 354 -11.58 2.49 5.09
C SER A 354 -10.53 1.37 4.96
N THR A 355 -10.73 0.43 4.04
CA THR A 355 -9.86 -0.73 3.84
C THR A 355 -9.23 -0.73 2.46
N LEU A 356 -7.90 -0.78 2.40
CA LEU A 356 -7.17 -1.08 1.17
C LEU A 356 -7.24 -2.58 0.92
N VAL A 357 -8.01 -2.98 -0.08
CA VAL A 357 -8.10 -4.37 -0.52
C VAL A 357 -7.06 -4.62 -1.61
N ILE A 358 -6.12 -5.52 -1.33
CA ILE A 358 -5.06 -5.91 -2.24
C ILE A 358 -5.50 -7.17 -2.99
N PRO A 359 -5.78 -7.08 -4.30
CA PRO A 359 -6.11 -8.24 -5.10
C PRO A 359 -4.84 -9.06 -5.40
N ILE A 360 -4.84 -10.34 -5.02
CA ILE A 360 -3.76 -11.28 -5.33
C ILE A 360 -4.29 -12.32 -6.33
N PRO A 361 -3.75 -12.39 -7.56
CA PRO A 361 -4.16 -13.41 -8.51
C PRO A 361 -3.94 -14.83 -7.96
N ARG A 362 -4.92 -15.70 -8.20
CA ARG A 362 -4.82 -17.12 -7.86
C ARG A 362 -3.55 -17.71 -8.46
N ASN A 363 -2.81 -18.46 -7.65
CA ASN A 363 -1.55 -19.10 -8.03
C ASN A 363 -0.43 -18.13 -8.44
N ALA A 364 -0.50 -16.84 -8.07
CA ALA A 364 0.58 -15.87 -8.26
C ALA A 364 1.47 -15.71 -7.02
N ALA A 365 0.87 -15.69 -5.83
CA ALA A 365 1.57 -15.59 -4.55
C ALA A 365 0.77 -16.26 -3.44
N GLN A 366 1.46 -16.73 -2.41
CA GLN A 366 0.86 -17.06 -1.12
C GLN A 366 0.81 -15.81 -0.25
N TYR A 367 -0.13 -15.75 0.68
CA TYR A 367 -0.22 -14.65 1.62
C TYR A 367 -0.64 -15.14 3.00
N LYS A 368 -0.19 -14.44 4.04
CA LYS A 368 -0.57 -14.71 5.42
C LYS A 368 -0.65 -13.41 6.23
N PRO A 369 -1.62 -13.29 7.15
CA PRO A 369 -1.63 -12.19 8.10
C PRO A 369 -0.42 -12.29 9.03
N ILE A 370 0.19 -11.16 9.35
CA ILE A 370 1.34 -11.04 10.25
C ILE A 370 1.18 -9.86 11.21
N SER A 371 1.90 -9.88 12.33
CA SER A 371 2.11 -8.71 13.17
C SER A 371 3.37 -7.98 12.71
N VAL A 372 3.24 -6.69 12.40
CA VAL A 372 4.32 -5.85 11.88
C VAL A 372 4.17 -4.42 12.42
N ASP A 373 5.26 -3.85 12.92
CA ASP A 373 5.31 -2.48 13.46
C ASP A 373 4.22 -2.23 14.53
N GLY A 374 3.91 -3.26 15.32
CA GLY A 374 2.87 -3.23 16.36
C GLY A 374 1.42 -3.22 15.85
N VAL A 375 1.19 -3.43 14.55
CA VAL A 375 -0.14 -3.51 13.93
C VAL A 375 -0.29 -4.79 13.09
N ASN A 376 -1.51 -5.06 12.62
CA ASN A 376 -1.75 -6.15 11.68
C ASN A 376 -1.36 -5.73 10.26
N GLY A 377 -0.71 -6.64 9.54
CA GLY A 377 -0.37 -6.49 8.13
C GLY A 377 -0.44 -7.84 7.41
N TYR A 378 0.03 -7.86 6.17
CA TYR A 378 0.11 -9.08 5.36
C TYR A 378 1.51 -9.27 4.83
N LEU A 379 1.99 -10.51 4.92
CA LEU A 379 3.15 -10.99 4.18
C LEU A 379 2.64 -11.71 2.94
N ILE A 380 3.10 -11.28 1.78
CA ILE A 380 2.83 -11.82 0.46
C ILE A 380 4.14 -12.42 -0.04
N GLU A 381 4.14 -13.72 -0.35
CA GLU A 381 5.33 -14.48 -0.74
C GLU A 381 5.09 -15.14 -2.10
N ARG A 382 6.07 -14.99 -2.98
CA ARG A 382 6.08 -15.71 -4.26
C ARG A 382 7.16 -16.78 -4.19
N THR A 383 6.76 -18.03 -4.41
CA THR A 383 7.63 -19.22 -4.42
C THR A 383 7.23 -20.09 -5.60
N PRO A 384 8.13 -20.86 -6.26
CA PRO A 384 9.46 -21.26 -5.76
C PRO A 384 10.68 -20.61 -6.41
N TYR A 385 10.55 -19.77 -7.45
CA TYR A 385 11.69 -19.41 -8.31
C TYR A 385 12.51 -18.21 -7.85
N TYR A 386 11.84 -17.15 -7.40
CA TYR A 386 12.44 -16.01 -6.73
C TYR A 386 11.75 -15.96 -5.39
N SER A 387 12.47 -16.11 -4.28
CA SER A 387 11.90 -15.92 -2.93
C SER A 387 11.56 -14.44 -2.74
N GLU A 388 10.66 -13.91 -3.56
CA GLU A 388 10.20 -12.53 -3.53
C GLU A 388 9.14 -12.41 -2.44
N TYR A 389 9.24 -11.34 -1.66
CA TYR A 389 8.26 -11.04 -0.63
C TYR A 389 7.85 -9.57 -0.69
N ALA A 390 6.62 -9.31 -0.25
CA ALA A 390 6.14 -7.99 0.12
C ALA A 390 5.43 -8.06 1.47
N ILE A 391 5.72 -7.12 2.35
CA ILE A 391 5.05 -6.92 3.62
C ILE A 391 4.31 -5.60 3.53
N VAL A 392 2.98 -5.63 3.63
CA VAL A 392 2.13 -4.44 3.49
C VAL A 392 1.30 -4.25 4.76
N TRP A 393 1.30 -3.02 5.29
CA TRP A 393 0.51 -2.66 6.46
C TRP A 393 0.13 -1.17 6.43
N VAL A 394 -0.80 -0.79 7.29
CA VAL A 394 -1.22 0.59 7.47
C VAL A 394 -1.06 0.96 8.94
N LYS A 395 -0.40 2.09 9.21
CA LYS A 395 -0.24 2.61 10.56
C LYS A 395 -0.40 4.13 10.54
N GLN A 396 -1.26 4.65 11.42
CA GLN A 396 -1.50 6.09 11.57
C GLN A 396 -1.86 6.80 10.24
N GLY A 397 -2.61 6.11 9.38
CA GLY A 397 -3.03 6.65 8.08
C GLY A 397 -1.93 6.66 7.01
N ILE A 398 -0.76 6.07 7.25
CA ILE A 398 0.29 5.86 6.25
C ILE A 398 0.28 4.39 5.84
N ILE A 399 0.29 4.15 4.53
CA ILE A 399 0.48 2.85 3.90
C ILE A 399 1.99 2.61 3.83
N TYR A 400 2.40 1.46 4.33
CA TYR A 400 3.78 0.99 4.28
C TYR A 400 3.85 -0.28 3.45
N ALA A 401 4.90 -0.38 2.65
CA ALA A 401 5.27 -1.62 1.99
C ALA A 401 6.78 -1.84 2.12
N ILE A 402 7.20 -3.06 2.47
CA ILE A 402 8.59 -3.50 2.30
C ILE A 402 8.62 -4.67 1.35
N SER A 403 9.37 -4.56 0.27
CA SER A 403 9.53 -5.61 -0.72
C SER A 403 10.98 -5.92 -1.01
N GLY A 404 11.27 -7.17 -1.33
CA GLY A 404 12.62 -7.63 -1.62
C GLY A 404 12.67 -9.10 -1.99
N TYR A 405 13.89 -9.63 -2.10
CA TYR A 405 14.17 -11.02 -2.42
C TYR A 405 14.83 -11.73 -1.23
N GLY A 406 14.70 -13.05 -1.17
CA GLY A 406 15.27 -13.89 -0.13
C GLY A 406 14.32 -14.14 1.04
N ASP A 407 14.84 -14.04 2.26
CA ASP A 407 14.11 -14.32 3.48
C ASP A 407 13.26 -13.12 3.93
N ALA A 408 11.95 -13.29 3.96
CA ALA A 408 11.00 -12.29 4.42
C ALA A 408 11.20 -11.87 5.89
N ALA A 409 11.88 -12.68 6.71
CA ALA A 409 12.22 -12.31 8.08
C ALA A 409 13.13 -11.08 8.15
N VAL A 410 13.98 -10.86 7.14
CA VAL A 410 14.82 -9.66 7.04
C VAL A 410 13.96 -8.41 6.86
N GLY A 411 12.99 -8.47 5.93
CA GLY A 411 12.03 -7.39 5.70
C GLY A 411 11.15 -7.13 6.92
N LEU A 412 10.71 -8.19 7.61
CA LEU A 412 9.89 -8.06 8.81
C LEU A 412 10.68 -7.44 9.98
N ALA A 413 11.93 -7.82 10.17
CA ALA A 413 12.81 -7.20 11.16
C ALA A 413 13.02 -5.71 10.85
N MET A 414 13.20 -5.35 9.57
CA MET A 414 13.30 -3.97 9.12
C MET A 414 12.05 -3.17 9.47
N ALA A 415 10.86 -3.68 9.10
CA ALA A 415 9.57 -3.06 9.40
C ALA A 415 9.35 -2.84 10.90
N ASN A 416 9.73 -3.80 11.74
CA ASN A 416 9.61 -3.69 13.20
C ASN A 416 10.60 -2.71 13.84
N SER A 417 11.57 -2.18 13.08
CA SER A 417 12.59 -1.24 13.57
C SER A 417 12.39 0.20 13.10
N LEU A 418 11.32 0.47 12.32
CA LEU A 418 11.02 1.80 11.79
C LEU A 418 10.75 2.79 12.92
N LYS A 419 11.40 3.96 12.87
CA LYS A 419 11.18 5.05 13.83
C LYS A 419 10.83 6.36 13.18
#